data_AF-A0A8S4NFU0-F1
#
_entry.id   AF-A0A8S4NFU0-F1
#
_cell.length_a   1.000
_cell.length_b   1.000
_cell.length_c   1.000
_cell.angle_alpha   90.00
_cell.angle_beta   90.00
_cell.angle_gamma   90.00
#
_symmetry.space_group_name_H-M   'P 1'
#
loop_
_entity.id
_entity.type
_entity.pdbx_description
1 polymer ?
#
loop_
_entity_poly.entity_id
_entity_poly.type
_entity_poly.pdbx_seq_one_letter_code
_entity_poly.pdbx_strand_id
1 'polypeptide(L)'
;GGTCKDRVNGYTCSCVPEYNGQDNYKCTGPNIRVVHVGGSTWGRLEVYYNNAWGTVCDDYFDDIDAKVACKHLGMSYEGATFKAYLGGGTGDIWLDDMGCVGT
;
A
#
# COMPACT_ATOMS: atom_id res chain seq x y z
N GLY A 1 -11.77 -0.35 -5.06
CA GLY A 1 -10.88 -1.45 -4.67
C GLY A 1 -9.96 -1.73 -5.83
N GLY A 2 -8.90 -2.50 -5.60
CA GLY A 2 -7.91 -2.77 -6.63
C GLY A 2 -7.16 -4.06 -6.35
N THR A 3 -6.26 -4.40 -7.27
CA THR A 3 -5.32 -5.50 -7.09
C THR A 3 -3.91 -4.94 -7.24
N CYS A 4 -3.08 -5.17 -6.24
CA CYS A 4 -1.68 -4.84 -6.21
C CYS A 4 -0.87 -6.12 -6.22
N LYS A 5 0.17 -6.17 -7.05
CA LYS A 5 1.10 -7.28 -7.10
C LYS A 5 2.54 -6.78 -7.07
N ASP A 6 3.33 -7.36 -6.19
CA ASP A 6 4.79 -7.28 -6.20
C ASP A 6 5.31 -8.09 -7.41
N ARG A 7 6.09 -7.44 -8.27
CA ARG A 7 6.61 -8.06 -9.50
C ARG A 7 7.90 -8.86 -9.28
N VAL A 8 8.52 -8.75 -8.11
CA VAL A 8 9.72 -9.47 -7.71
C VAL A 8 9.37 -10.84 -7.13
N ASN A 9 8.50 -10.90 -6.12
CA ASN A 9 8.20 -12.13 -5.38
C ASN A 9 6.75 -12.63 -5.58
N GLY A 10 5.91 -11.88 -6.28
CA GLY A 10 4.53 -12.28 -6.62
C GLY A 10 3.49 -12.06 -5.53
N TYR A 11 3.85 -11.46 -4.38
CA TYR A 11 2.89 -11.12 -3.33
C TYR A 11 1.76 -10.25 -3.88
N THR A 12 0.52 -10.65 -3.59
CA THR A 12 -0.66 -10.00 -4.14
C THR A 12 -1.63 -9.60 -3.03
N CYS A 13 -2.19 -8.39 -3.12
CA CYS A 13 -3.30 -7.90 -2.31
C CYS A 13 -4.43 -7.48 -3.24
N SER A 14 -5.62 -8.03 -3.04
CA SER A 14 -6.78 -7.77 -3.92
C SER A 14 -8.03 -7.48 -3.09
N CYS A 15 -8.73 -6.41 -3.44
CA CYS A 15 -10.04 -6.09 -2.89
C CYS A 15 -11.08 -6.01 -4.00
N VAL A 16 -12.35 -6.30 -3.69
CA VAL A 16 -13.43 -6.17 -4.66
C VAL A 16 -13.56 -4.73 -5.20
N PRO A 17 -14.05 -4.52 -6.44
CA PRO A 17 -14.05 -3.19 -7.07
C PRO A 17 -14.71 -2.08 -6.25
N GLU A 18 -15.81 -2.38 -5.54
CA GLU A 18 -16.54 -1.41 -4.73
C GLU A 18 -15.90 -1.13 -3.36
N TYR A 19 -14.83 -1.86 -3.01
CA TYR A 19 -14.19 -1.72 -1.70
C TYR A 19 -13.53 -0.35 -1.52
N ASN A 20 -13.82 0.28 -0.38
CA ASN A 20 -13.35 1.59 0.03
C ASN A 20 -12.81 1.60 1.47
N GLY A 21 -12.39 0.45 2.02
CA GLY A 21 -11.70 0.39 3.31
C GLY A 21 -12.54 0.19 4.56
N GLN A 22 -13.85 -0.06 4.44
CA GLN A 22 -14.75 -0.19 5.61
C GLN A 22 -15.02 -1.66 6.05
N ASP A 23 -14.45 -2.67 5.38
CA ASP A 23 -14.79 -4.10 5.53
C ASP A 23 -13.64 -5.07 5.17
N ASN A 24 -12.81 -5.50 6.12
CA ASN A 24 -11.63 -6.34 5.83
C ASN A 24 -11.93 -7.69 5.12
N TYR A 25 -13.16 -8.22 5.21
CA TYR A 25 -13.54 -9.48 4.54
C TYR A 25 -13.68 -9.35 3.01
N LYS A 26 -13.62 -8.14 2.48
CA LYS A 26 -13.70 -7.84 1.04
C LYS A 26 -12.35 -7.80 0.35
N CYS A 27 -11.28 -8.09 1.10
CA CYS A 27 -9.91 -8.12 0.62
C CYS A 27 -9.23 -9.45 0.94
N THR A 28 -8.31 -9.85 0.07
CA THR A 28 -7.39 -10.97 0.29
C THR A 28 -5.96 -10.45 0.23
N GLY A 29 -5.05 -11.10 0.98
CA GLY A 29 -3.64 -10.74 1.06
C GLY A 29 -3.22 -10.21 2.43
N PRO A 30 -2.00 -9.65 2.53
CA PRO A 30 -1.46 -9.17 3.79
C PRO A 30 -2.14 -7.86 4.25
N ASN A 31 -2.09 -7.63 5.56
CA ASN A 31 -2.54 -6.35 6.12
C ASN A 31 -1.55 -5.24 5.76
N ILE A 32 -2.07 -4.05 5.48
CA ILE A 32 -1.27 -2.85 5.23
C ILE A 32 -1.60 -1.77 6.25
N ARG A 33 -0.69 -0.82 6.44
CA ARG A 33 -0.91 0.39 7.24
C ARG A 33 -0.13 1.57 6.71
N VAL A 34 -0.59 2.78 7.02
CA VAL A 34 0.20 4.00 6.86
C VAL A 34 0.78 4.39 8.20
N VAL A 35 2.11 4.49 8.28
CA VAL A 35 2.81 5.09 9.42
C VAL A 35 2.98 6.58 9.15
N HIS A 36 2.25 7.41 9.88
CA HIS A 36 2.25 8.87 9.73
C HIS A 36 3.59 9.48 10.10
N VAL A 37 4.16 10.28 9.19
CA VAL A 37 5.46 10.96 9.39
C VAL A 37 5.24 12.47 9.43
N GLY A 38 4.48 12.97 10.41
CA GLY A 38 4.26 14.42 10.59
C GLY A 38 2.94 14.98 10.05
N GLY A 39 1.97 14.13 9.67
CA GLY A 39 0.59 14.51 9.36
C GLY A 39 -0.36 13.30 9.34
N SER A 40 -1.66 13.51 9.57
CA SER A 40 -2.66 12.42 9.67
C SER A 40 -3.19 11.89 8.34
N THR A 41 -2.83 12.53 7.22
CA THR A 41 -3.36 12.20 5.88
C THR A 41 -2.35 11.55 4.95
N TRP A 42 -1.09 11.46 5.37
CA TRP A 42 0.00 10.88 4.58
C TRP A 42 1.00 10.19 5.50
N GLY A 43 1.84 9.35 4.91
CA GLY A 43 2.87 8.63 5.64
C GLY A 43 3.52 7.56 4.79
N ARG A 44 4.31 6.72 5.46
CA ARG A 44 4.98 5.58 4.83
C ARG A 44 4.03 4.38 4.80
N LEU A 45 3.91 3.75 3.64
CA LEU A 45 3.18 2.50 3.48
C LEU A 45 4.02 1.34 4.04
N GLU A 46 3.41 0.54 4.91
CA GLU A 46 4.00 -0.68 5.45
C GLU A 46 3.04 -1.86 5.26
N VAL A 47 3.63 -3.04 5.10
CA VAL A 47 2.92 -4.31 4.92
C VAL A 47 3.32 -5.29 6.02
N TYR A 48 2.34 -6.05 6.51
CA TYR A 48 2.56 -7.11 7.48
C TYR A 48 2.79 -8.43 6.76
N TYR A 49 4.04 -8.89 6.77
CA TYR A 49 4.46 -10.11 6.10
C TYR A 49 5.46 -10.89 6.95
N ASN A 50 5.42 -12.22 6.87
CA ASN A 50 6.27 -13.13 7.66
C ASN A 50 6.32 -12.78 9.18
N ASN A 51 5.16 -12.47 9.75
CA ASN A 51 4.99 -12.06 11.16
C ASN A 51 5.72 -10.76 11.58
N ALA A 52 6.05 -9.88 10.63
CA ALA A 52 6.66 -8.60 10.91
C ALA A 52 6.14 -7.49 9.98
N TRP A 53 6.17 -6.25 10.47
CA TRP A 53 5.94 -5.07 9.63
C TRP A 53 7.22 -4.70 8.91
N GLY A 54 7.11 -4.35 7.63
CA GLY A 54 8.23 -3.86 6.82
C GLY A 54 7.74 -2.90 5.75
N THR A 55 8.69 -2.33 5.02
CA THR A 55 8.45 -1.25 4.06
C THR A 55 8.20 -1.78 2.65
N VAL A 56 7.70 -0.88 1.80
CA VAL A 56 7.61 -1.07 0.35
C VAL A 56 8.71 -0.22 -0.29
N CYS A 57 9.47 -0.81 -1.21
CA CYS A 57 10.46 -0.09 -2.01
C CYS A 57 9.77 0.98 -2.87
N ASP A 58 10.45 2.10 -3.13
CA ASP A 58 9.93 3.16 -4.00
C ASP A 58 10.17 2.91 -5.49
N ASP A 59 11.00 1.93 -5.84
CA ASP A 59 11.23 1.55 -7.23
C ASP A 59 9.90 1.13 -7.89
N TYR A 60 9.56 1.84 -8.97
CA TYR A 60 8.30 1.74 -9.71
C TYR A 60 7.01 1.93 -8.90
N PHE A 61 7.09 2.33 -7.64
CA PHE A 61 5.93 2.70 -6.85
C PHE A 61 5.35 4.02 -7.39
N ASP A 62 4.11 4.01 -7.83
CA ASP A 62 3.48 5.16 -8.48
C ASP A 62 2.19 5.67 -7.80
N ASP A 63 1.57 6.68 -8.39
CA ASP A 63 0.34 7.27 -7.88
C ASP A 63 -0.85 6.29 -7.91
N ILE A 64 -0.85 5.30 -8.81
CA ILE A 64 -1.89 4.26 -8.85
C ILE A 64 -1.74 3.36 -7.63
N ASP A 65 -0.51 2.95 -7.31
CA ASP A 65 -0.23 2.16 -6.12
C ASP A 65 -0.66 2.89 -4.84
N ALA A 66 -0.33 4.18 -4.74
CA ALA A 66 -0.74 5.03 -3.62
C ALA A 66 -2.28 5.12 -3.50
N LYS A 67 -2.99 5.31 -4.61
CA LYS A 67 -4.47 5.39 -4.63
C LYS A 67 -5.11 4.10 -4.16
N VAL A 68 -4.66 2.96 -4.67
CA VAL A 68 -5.20 1.66 -4.28
C VAL A 68 -4.93 1.40 -2.79
N ALA A 69 -3.74 1.72 -2.29
CA ALA A 69 -3.41 1.60 -0.87
C ALA A 69 -4.30 2.49 0.02
N CYS A 70 -4.45 3.78 -0.31
CA CYS A 70 -5.34 4.70 0.41
C CYS A 70 -6.78 4.19 0.43
N LYS A 71 -7.27 3.68 -0.70
CA LYS A 71 -8.63 3.12 -0.77
C LYS A 71 -8.79 1.86 0.06
N HIS A 72 -7.79 0.97 0.06
CA HIS A 72 -7.80 -0.24 0.87
C HIS A 72 -7.82 0.07 2.38
N LEU A 73 -7.22 1.20 2.77
CA LEU A 73 -7.18 1.71 4.15
C LEU A 73 -8.37 2.60 4.53
N GLY A 74 -9.29 2.88 3.60
CA GLY A 74 -10.44 3.75 3.85
C GLY A 74 -10.09 5.22 4.00
N MET A 75 -8.95 5.61 3.45
CA MET A 75 -8.51 6.99 3.36
C MET A 75 -9.06 7.63 2.07
N SER A 76 -9.05 8.97 2.03
CA SER A 76 -9.28 9.68 0.77
C SER A 76 -8.21 9.27 -0.25
N TYR A 77 -8.63 8.69 -1.37
CA TYR A 77 -7.74 8.22 -2.44
C TYR A 77 -7.74 9.16 -3.64
N GLU A 78 -8.80 9.95 -3.82
CA GLU A 78 -8.84 11.02 -4.83
C GLU A 78 -7.76 12.04 -4.50
N GLY A 79 -6.74 12.13 -5.36
CA GLY A 79 -5.56 12.98 -5.16
C GLY A 79 -4.44 12.38 -4.30
N ALA A 80 -4.51 11.09 -3.95
CA ALA A 80 -3.36 10.39 -3.37
C ALA A 80 -2.21 10.36 -4.37
N THR A 81 -1.01 10.73 -3.91
CA THR A 81 0.21 10.79 -4.72
C THR A 81 1.35 10.10 -3.99
N PHE A 82 2.18 9.39 -4.73
CA PHE A 82 3.46 8.94 -4.25
C PHE A 82 4.45 10.11 -4.21
N LYS A 83 5.25 10.16 -3.15
CA LYS A 83 6.41 11.05 -3.06
C LYS A 83 7.56 10.26 -2.48
N ALA A 84 8.63 10.11 -3.26
CA ALA A 84 9.89 9.58 -2.77
C ALA A 84 10.36 10.48 -1.61
N TYR A 85 10.41 9.91 -0.41
CA TYR A 85 10.75 10.64 0.81
C TYR A 85 12.16 10.26 1.26
N LEU A 86 12.99 11.26 1.57
CA LEU A 86 14.39 11.08 1.99
C LEU A 86 14.57 10.49 3.41
N GLY A 87 13.47 10.17 4.10
CA GLY A 87 13.48 9.45 5.38
C GLY A 87 12.97 8.03 5.20
N GLY A 88 13.88 7.12 4.84
CA GLY A 88 13.59 5.70 4.73
C GLY A 88 12.98 5.14 6.02
N GLY A 89 12.11 4.13 5.89
CA GLY A 89 11.73 3.33 7.05
C GLY A 89 12.94 2.53 7.57
N THR A 90 12.87 2.13 8.83
CA THR A 90 13.82 1.16 9.40
C THR A 90 13.18 -0.22 9.38
N GLY A 91 13.92 -1.26 9.00
CA GLY A 91 13.44 -2.64 8.97
C GLY A 91 13.55 -3.26 7.58
N ASP A 92 12.88 -4.39 7.39
CA ASP A 92 12.91 -5.15 6.14
C ASP A 92 12.07 -4.46 5.05
N ILE A 93 12.56 -4.53 3.81
CA ILE A 93 11.77 -4.23 2.61
C ILE A 93 11.06 -5.53 2.23
N TRP A 94 9.73 -5.55 2.34
CA TRP A 94 8.94 -6.75 2.03
C TRP A 94 8.46 -6.79 0.59
N LEU A 95 8.14 -5.62 0.03
CA LEU A 95 7.59 -5.52 -1.32
C LEU A 95 8.42 -4.58 -2.17
N ASP A 96 8.53 -4.92 -3.45
CA ASP A 96 9.31 -4.19 -4.44
C ASP A 96 8.65 -4.27 -5.83
N ASP A 97 8.94 -3.29 -6.70
CA ASP A 97 8.36 -3.15 -8.04
C ASP A 97 6.83 -3.32 -8.06
N MET A 98 6.13 -2.48 -7.30
CA MET A 98 4.68 -2.60 -7.19
C MET A 98 3.98 -2.35 -8.54
N GLY A 99 2.91 -3.10 -8.77
CA GLY A 99 2.04 -2.91 -9.92
C GLY A 99 0.58 -3.08 -9.54
N CYS A 100 -0.07 -1.98 -9.19
CA CYS A 100 -1.49 -1.95 -8.89
C CYS A 100 -2.36 -1.64 -10.11
N VAL A 101 -3.57 -2.20 -10.08
CA VAL A 101 -4.66 -1.89 -11.01
C VAL A 101 -5.94 -1.62 -10.24
N GLY A 102 -6.73 -0.67 -10.74
CA GLY A 102 -7.94 -0.18 -10.08
C GLY A 102 -7.72 1.15 -9.38
N THR A 103 -8.81 1.69 -8.84
CA THR A 103 -8.86 2.94 -8.09
C THR A 103 -9.95 2.86 -7.04
#